data_AF-A0A7S2GGA9-F1
#
_entry.id   AF-A0A7S2GGA9-F1
#
_cell.length_a   1.000
_cell.length_b   1.000
_cell.length_c   1.000
_cell.angle_alpha   90.00
_cell.angle_beta   90.00
_cell.angle_gamma   90.00
#
_symmetry.space_group_name_H-M   'P 1'
#
loop_
_entity.id
_entity.type
_entity.pdbx_description
1 polymer ?
#
loop_
_entity_poly.entity_id
_entity_poly.type
_entity_poly.pdbx_seq_one_letter_code
_entity_poly.pdbx_strand_id
1 'polypeptide(L)'
;GIRQAIASPYSLRVVKGCDFETPVETDGLAAAVDAAREADVVVMAVGEPASFSGESQSRTQIVMPPMQQHLVDAVAQVGKPMVILLKTGRALALTGSVLAAQSILV
;
A
#
# COMPACT_ATOMS: atom_id res chain seq x y z
N GLY A 1 -14.81 -8.33 -7.22
CA GLY A 1 -13.49 -7.76 -6.83
C GLY A 1 -12.66 -7.44 -8.06
N ILE A 2 -11.51 -6.76 -7.94
CA ILE A 2 -10.70 -6.29 -9.10
C ILE A 2 -10.50 -7.37 -10.17
N ARG A 3 -10.17 -8.60 -9.78
CA ARG A 3 -9.99 -9.74 -10.70
C ARG A 3 -11.21 -10.06 -11.59
N GLN A 4 -12.43 -9.79 -11.11
CA GLN A 4 -13.67 -9.98 -11.88
C GLN A 4 -14.01 -8.75 -12.73
N ALA A 5 -13.48 -7.58 -12.40
CA ALA A 5 -13.77 -6.32 -13.08
C ALA A 5 -12.83 -6.06 -14.26
N ILE A 6 -11.67 -6.71 -14.30
CA ILE A 6 -10.70 -6.61 -15.40
C ILE A 6 -11.02 -7.61 -16.52
N ALA A 7 -10.80 -7.19 -17.77
CA ALA A 7 -11.13 -8.01 -18.95
C ALA A 7 -10.26 -9.26 -19.09
N SER A 8 -9.01 -9.22 -18.63
CA SER A 8 -8.08 -10.36 -18.65
C SER A 8 -7.50 -10.59 -17.26
N PRO A 9 -7.55 -11.82 -16.71
CA PRO A 9 -6.97 -12.11 -15.40
C PRO A 9 -5.44 -12.01 -15.38
N TYR A 10 -4.79 -12.04 -16.55
CA TYR A 10 -3.34 -11.91 -16.71
C TYR A 10 -2.85 -10.46 -16.63
N SER A 11 -3.75 -9.47 -16.71
CA SER A 11 -3.40 -8.06 -16.55
C SER A 11 -3.33 -7.63 -15.07
N LEU A 12 -3.33 -8.58 -14.14
CA LEU A 12 -3.28 -8.32 -12.70
C LEU A 12 -2.21 -9.19 -12.05
N ARG A 13 -1.14 -8.53 -11.61
CA ARG A 13 -0.14 -9.08 -10.71
C ARG A 13 -0.42 -8.58 -9.30
N VAL A 14 -0.48 -9.50 -8.34
CA VAL A 14 -0.67 -9.18 -6.91
C VAL A 14 0.57 -9.63 -6.17
N VAL A 15 1.18 -8.71 -5.42
CA VAL A 15 2.38 -8.98 -4.63
C VAL A 15 2.14 -8.54 -3.19
N LYS A 16 2.46 -9.42 -2.25
CA LYS A 16 2.51 -9.05 -0.83
C LYS A 16 3.85 -8.35 -0.58
N GLY A 17 3.84 -7.01 -0.58
CA GLY A 17 5.06 -6.21 -0.42
C GLY A 17 5.62 -6.24 1.00
N CYS A 18 4.75 -6.11 2.01
CA CYS A 18 5.09 -6.24 3.43
C CYS A 18 3.86 -6.69 4.24
N ASP A 19 4.07 -6.98 5.52
CA ASP A 19 3.00 -7.03 6.52
C ASP A 19 2.75 -5.64 7.11
N PHE A 20 1.77 -5.51 8.01
CA PHE A 20 1.35 -4.18 8.49
C PHE A 20 2.48 -3.37 9.10
N GLU A 21 3.32 -3.99 9.94
CA GLU A 21 4.43 -3.32 10.63
C GLU A 21 5.78 -4.03 10.43
N THR A 22 5.80 -5.16 9.73
CA THR A 22 6.99 -6.01 9.55
C THR A 22 7.23 -6.32 8.07
N PRO A 23 8.47 -6.64 7.69
CA PRO A 23 8.71 -7.26 6.39
C PRO A 23 8.04 -8.63 6.32
N VAL A 24 7.78 -9.10 5.10
CA VAL A 24 7.44 -10.51 4.85
C VAL A 24 8.72 -11.36 4.82
N GLU A 25 8.60 -12.67 5.05
CA GLU A 25 9.76 -13.59 5.09
C GLU A 25 10.53 -13.67 3.76
N THR A 26 9.82 -13.56 2.64
CA THR A 26 10.39 -13.42 1.29
C THR A 26 10.72 -11.96 0.99
N ASP A 27 11.57 -11.66 0.00
CA ASP A 27 11.86 -10.27 -0.43
C ASP A 27 10.66 -9.62 -1.16
N GLY A 28 9.61 -9.30 -0.40
CA GLY A 28 8.37 -8.71 -0.90
C GLY A 28 8.56 -7.28 -1.42
N LEU A 29 9.53 -6.55 -0.86
CA LEU A 29 9.86 -5.21 -1.31
C LEU A 29 10.42 -5.24 -2.74
N ALA A 30 11.44 -6.07 -3.00
CA ALA A 30 11.99 -6.22 -4.34
C ALA A 30 10.94 -6.72 -5.33
N ALA A 31 10.14 -7.74 -4.94
CA ALA A 31 9.08 -8.27 -5.78
C ALA A 31 8.01 -7.22 -6.13
N ALA A 32 7.68 -6.31 -5.21
CA ALA A 32 6.73 -5.23 -5.43
C ALA A 32 7.31 -4.15 -6.37
N VAL A 33 8.59 -3.79 -6.19
CA VAL A 33 9.29 -2.86 -7.08
C VAL A 33 9.38 -3.43 -8.50
N ASP A 34 9.69 -4.72 -8.65
CA ASP A 34 9.74 -5.38 -9.97
C ASP A 34 8.37 -5.45 -10.63
N ALA A 35 7.33 -5.80 -9.86
CA ALA A 35 5.96 -5.77 -10.37
C ALA A 35 5.54 -4.37 -10.83
N ALA A 36 5.94 -3.33 -10.09
CA ALA A 36 5.66 -1.94 -10.46
C ALA A 36 6.36 -1.53 -11.76
N ARG A 37 7.60 -1.99 -12.01
CA ARG A 37 8.33 -1.68 -13.26
C ARG A 37 7.57 -2.16 -14.50
N GLU A 38 6.97 -3.34 -14.41
CA GLU A 38 6.21 -4.00 -15.47
C GLU A 38 4.77 -3.46 -15.63
N ALA A 39 4.23 -2.75 -14.63
CA ALA A 39 2.85 -2.28 -14.63
C ALA A 39 2.66 -0.93 -15.35
N ASP A 40 1.46 -0.72 -15.91
CA ASP A 40 1.03 0.58 -16.42
C ASP A 40 0.56 1.51 -15.29
N VAL A 41 -0.03 0.93 -14.24
CA VAL A 41 -0.53 1.61 -13.04
C VAL A 41 -0.33 0.72 -11.82
N VAL A 42 0.02 1.34 -10.69
CA VAL A 42 0.19 0.66 -9.41
C VAL A 42 -0.97 1.01 -8.48
N VAL A 43 -1.55 -0.02 -7.86
CA VAL A 43 -2.58 0.14 -6.82
C VAL A 43 -2.03 -0.38 -5.49
N MET A 44 -1.79 0.54 -4.56
CA MET A 44 -1.24 0.24 -3.24
C MET A 44 -2.36 0.07 -2.21
N ALA A 45 -2.66 -1.17 -1.84
CA ALA A 45 -3.58 -1.46 -0.74
C ALA A 45 -2.82 -1.43 0.59
N VAL A 46 -2.92 -0.31 1.31
CA VAL A 46 -2.12 -0.02 2.52
C VAL A 46 -2.99 0.58 3.62
N GLY A 47 -2.46 0.66 4.84
CA GLY A 47 -3.08 1.29 5.99
C GLY A 47 -3.06 0.40 7.23
N GLU A 48 -4.15 0.37 7.97
CA GLU A 48 -4.24 -0.28 9.27
C GLU A 48 -5.13 -1.54 9.25
N PRO A 49 -4.75 -2.62 9.98
CA PRO A 49 -5.66 -3.73 10.24
C PRO A 49 -6.83 -3.27 11.11
N ALA A 50 -7.92 -4.05 11.12
CA ALA A 50 -9.08 -3.72 11.97
C ALA A 50 -8.71 -3.62 13.46
N SER A 51 -7.76 -4.44 13.91
CA SER A 51 -7.26 -4.48 15.29
C SER A 51 -6.54 -3.21 15.75
N PHE A 52 -6.18 -2.29 14.85
CA PHE A 52 -5.53 -1.04 15.23
C PHE A 52 -6.53 0.04 15.64
N SER A 53 -7.83 -0.24 15.57
CA SER A 53 -8.91 0.72 15.86
C SER A 53 -10.01 0.05 16.68
N GLY A 54 -10.99 0.85 17.11
CA GLY A 54 -12.04 0.38 18.01
C GLY A 54 -11.68 0.57 19.48
N GLU A 55 -12.37 -0.18 20.34
CA GLU A 55 -12.25 -0.04 21.79
C GLU A 55 -10.88 -0.47 22.31
N SER A 56 -10.30 0.34 23.20
CA SER A 56 -8.99 0.09 23.81
C SER A 56 -7.81 -0.01 22.82
N GLN A 57 -7.97 0.50 21.58
CA GLN A 57 -6.92 0.49 20.54
C GLN A 57 -6.40 1.91 20.25
N SER A 58 -6.06 2.66 21.30
CA SER A 58 -5.48 4.00 21.16
C SER A 58 -4.05 3.94 20.63
N ARG A 59 -3.71 4.85 19.71
CA ARG A 59 -2.34 5.05 19.22
C ARG A 59 -1.88 6.46 19.55
N THR A 60 -0.65 6.61 20.00
CA THR A 60 0.00 7.91 20.27
C THR A 60 0.50 8.57 18.99
N GLN A 61 0.68 7.79 17.93
CA GLN A 61 1.03 8.24 16.60
C GLN A 61 -0.01 7.75 15.59
N ILE A 62 -0.49 8.67 14.76
CA ILE A 62 -1.50 8.41 13.74
C ILE A 62 -0.87 8.51 12.34
N VAL A 63 0.28 7.87 12.14
CA VAL A 63 1.02 7.88 10.87
C VAL A 63 0.86 6.55 10.15
N MET A 64 1.25 6.51 8.87
CA MET A 64 1.40 5.24 8.17
C MET A 64 2.38 4.31 8.91
N PRO A 65 2.09 3.01 9.03
CA PRO A 65 3.06 2.05 9.55
C PRO A 65 4.40 2.14 8.80
N PRO A 66 5.56 2.23 9.49
CA PRO A 66 6.84 2.55 8.84
C PRO A 66 7.23 1.59 7.70
N MET A 67 6.94 0.30 7.84
CA MET A 67 7.23 -0.68 6.78
C MET A 67 6.40 -0.45 5.52
N GLN A 68 5.13 -0.07 5.67
CA GLN A 68 4.28 0.28 4.53
C GLN A 68 4.70 1.61 3.91
N GLN A 69 5.13 2.59 4.72
CA GLN A 69 5.69 3.85 4.21
C GLN A 69 6.93 3.56 3.33
N HIS A 70 7.86 2.74 3.82
CA HIS A 70 9.04 2.34 3.05
C HIS A 70 8.65 1.61 1.75
N LEU A 71 7.69 0.69 1.79
CA LEU A 71 7.18 0.03 0.59
C LEU A 71 6.65 1.04 -0.44
N VAL A 72 5.80 1.98 -0.02
CA VAL A 72 5.22 2.99 -0.91
C VAL A 72 6.30 3.91 -1.48
N ASP A 73 7.27 4.34 -0.67
CA ASP A 73 8.38 5.19 -1.11
C ASP A 73 9.26 4.48 -2.14
N ALA A 74 9.59 3.20 -1.93
CA ALA A 74 10.38 2.42 -2.89
C ALA A 74 9.64 2.22 -4.22
N VAL A 75 8.33 1.94 -4.17
CA VAL A 75 7.51 1.77 -5.38
C VAL A 75 7.30 3.10 -6.11
N ALA A 76 7.20 4.22 -5.39
CA ALA A 76 7.10 5.56 -5.98
C ALA A 76 8.32 5.92 -6.84
N GLN A 77 9.51 5.48 -6.45
CA GLN A 77 10.76 5.72 -7.21
C GLN A 77 10.75 5.08 -8.60
N VAL A 78 9.88 4.09 -8.85
CA VAL A 78 9.71 3.50 -10.18
C VAL A 78 9.07 4.50 -11.16
N GLY A 79 8.33 5.48 -10.66
CA GLY A 79 7.75 6.56 -11.47
C GLY A 79 6.49 6.18 -12.25
N LYS A 80 5.84 5.06 -11.92
CA LYS A 80 4.53 4.71 -12.49
C LYS A 80 3.41 5.47 -11.77
N PRO A 81 2.29 5.78 -12.48
CA PRO A 81 1.09 6.29 -11.84
C PRO A 81 0.65 5.38 -10.69
N MET A 82 0.37 5.97 -9.53
CA MET A 82 0.05 5.26 -8.30
C MET A 82 -1.27 5.72 -7.72
N VAL A 83 -2.09 4.75 -7.32
CA VAL A 83 -3.31 4.93 -6.54
C VAL A 83 -3.12 4.30 -5.16
N ILE A 84 -3.33 5.09 -4.10
CA ILE A 84 -3.39 4.58 -2.73
C ILE A 84 -4.83 4.17 -2.43
N LEU A 85 -5.02 2.91 -2.04
CA LEU A 85 -6.24 2.43 -1.39
C LEU A 85 -5.95 2.34 0.11
N LEU A 86 -6.31 3.40 0.84
CA LEU A 86 -6.02 3.57 2.25
C LEU A 86 -7.12 2.95 3.11
N LYS A 87 -6.86 1.77 3.68
CA LYS A 87 -7.76 1.19 4.68
C LYS A 87 -7.40 1.73 6.07
N THR A 88 -8.29 2.47 6.71
CA THR A 88 -8.05 2.99 8.07
C THR A 88 -9.34 3.03 8.91
N GLY A 89 -9.19 2.92 10.24
CA GLY A 89 -10.28 3.10 11.20
C GLY A 89 -10.28 4.48 11.87
N ARG A 90 -9.34 5.35 11.50
CA ARG A 90 -9.15 6.71 12.05
C ARG A 90 -8.54 7.66 11.01
N ALA A 91 -8.45 8.94 11.34
CA ALA A 91 -7.58 9.86 10.60
C ALA A 91 -6.12 9.41 10.70
N LEU A 92 -5.39 9.47 9.59
CA LEU A 92 -3.95 9.26 9.52
C LEU A 92 -3.28 10.50 8.93
N ALA A 93 -2.16 10.91 9.53
CA ALA A 93 -1.24 11.88 8.99
C ALA A 93 -0.45 11.22 7.85
N LEU A 94 -0.85 11.54 6.62
CA LEU A 94 -0.20 11.06 5.41
C LEU A 94 0.94 12.01 5.03
N THR A 95 2.10 11.46 4.69
CA THR A 95 3.29 12.21 4.29
C THR A 95 4.02 11.48 3.16
N GLY A 96 5.08 12.12 2.62
CA GLY A 96 5.95 11.49 1.62
C GLY A 96 5.19 11.05 0.37
N SER A 97 5.59 9.88 -0.16
CA SER A 97 5.02 9.35 -1.40
C SER A 97 3.55 8.97 -1.30
N VAL A 98 3.05 8.69 -0.09
CA VAL A 98 1.63 8.39 0.14
C VAL A 98 0.78 9.63 -0.14
N LEU A 99 1.16 10.78 0.42
CA LEU A 99 0.45 12.05 0.19
C LEU A 99 0.64 12.55 -1.25
N ALA A 100 1.80 12.28 -1.86
CA ALA A 100 2.12 12.70 -3.21
C ALA A 100 1.52 11.82 -4.32
N ALA A 101 0.86 10.71 -3.98
CA ALA A 101 0.23 9.83 -4.95
C ALA A 101 -0.86 10.58 -5.75
N GLN A 102 -1.05 10.18 -7.00
CA GLN A 102 -1.99 10.87 -7.90
C GLN A 102 -3.46 10.70 -7.47
N SER A 103 -3.76 9.64 -6.73
CA SER A 103 -5.09 9.39 -6.18
C SER A 103 -4.99 8.67 -4.84
N ILE A 104 -5.86 9.06 -3.90
CA ILE A 104 -6.02 8.42 -2.61
C ILE A 104 -7.52 8.14 -2.42
N LEU A 105 -7.88 6.87 -2.33
CA LEU A 105 -9.21 6.42 -1.91
C LEU A 105 -9.11 5.94 -0.46
N VAL A 106 -9.99 6.45 0.39
CA VAL A 106 -10.07 6.11 1.82
C VAL A 106 -11.32 5.27 2.07
#